data_AF-A0A372Q3Z1-F1
#
_entry.id   AF-A0A372Q3Z1-F1
#
_cell.length_a   1.000
_cell.length_b   1.000
_cell.length_c   1.000
_cell.angle_alpha   90.00
_cell.angle_beta   90.00
_cell.angle_gamma   90.00
#
_symmetry.space_group_name_H-M   'P 1'
#
loop_
_entity.id
_entity.type
_entity.pdbx_description
1 polymer ?
#
loop_
_entity_poly.entity_id
_entity_poly.type
_entity_poly.pdbx_seq_one_letter_code
_entity_poly.pdbx_strand_id
1 'polypeptide(L)'
;MKTHDVSAPAIWSCGPCKASDKLRKIHAEKVKKSTFNCATGDILRRNYPNLYPPGQILCINCNKYEDTNVHTGLCPSHRSNISILLNEYKQKLSDLIKAKNTSSFTFDIDHNINNSNMFKLLPDTIDTALLHHTNPTTPQDGTYVPREQPWILLLYHLIPADLTELFYMYFGQQKLCDRLLIQYVADFTAALKISTWAVRAQNFKKWEKSLNITSKKKKQYQRHNTHSSRNTLNITCPPSTTTSLRGCYSAYYYNKSLPYFKHLANLDDSTSIRWTTCNFLHSGTWESYRDTLSFNNFDYLPDLTFI
;
A
#
# COMPACT_ATOMS: atom_id res chain seq x y z
N MET A 1 52.52 -40.16 19.38
CA MET A 1 51.07 -39.86 19.38
C MET A 1 50.82 -38.66 20.28
N LYS A 2 50.65 -37.48 19.69
CA LYS A 2 49.99 -36.33 20.32
C LYS A 2 49.10 -35.74 19.23
N THR A 3 47.80 -35.88 19.44
CA THR A 3 46.73 -35.41 18.55
C THR A 3 46.70 -33.89 18.58
N HIS A 4 46.73 -33.28 17.41
CA HIS A 4 46.48 -31.86 17.22
C HIS A 4 44.98 -31.58 17.43
N ASP A 5 44.65 -30.80 18.45
CA ASP A 5 43.36 -30.13 18.58
C ASP A 5 43.33 -28.98 17.56
N VAL A 6 42.48 -29.13 16.55
CA VAL A 6 42.21 -28.07 15.57
C VAL A 6 41.10 -27.20 16.16
N SER A 7 41.48 -26.02 16.65
CA SER A 7 40.55 -24.96 17.02
C SER A 7 39.63 -24.63 15.83
N ALA A 8 38.35 -24.90 15.97
CA ALA A 8 37.32 -24.48 15.03
C ALA A 8 37.26 -22.93 14.97
N PRO A 9 37.06 -22.33 13.77
CA PRO A 9 36.94 -20.89 13.65
C PRO A 9 35.67 -20.40 14.35
N ALA A 10 35.82 -19.36 15.17
CA ALA A 10 34.71 -18.67 15.81
C ALA A 10 33.72 -18.18 14.74
N ILE A 11 32.55 -18.81 14.69
CA ILE A 11 31.41 -18.32 13.93
C ILE A 11 30.95 -17.06 14.65
N TRP A 12 31.25 -15.90 14.07
CA TRP A 12 30.60 -14.64 14.44
C TRP A 12 29.14 -14.75 14.03
N SER A 13 28.30 -15.27 14.92
CA SER A 13 26.86 -15.12 14.82
C SER A 13 26.56 -13.63 15.02
N CYS A 14 26.36 -12.90 13.93
CA CYS A 14 25.83 -11.55 13.98
C CYS A 14 24.43 -11.65 14.62
N GLY A 15 24.31 -11.20 15.87
CA GLY A 15 23.06 -11.25 16.62
C GLY A 15 21.94 -10.51 15.89
N PRO A 16 20.67 -10.84 16.14
CA PRO A 16 19.53 -10.20 15.48
C PRO A 16 19.61 -8.68 15.66
N CYS A 17 19.73 -7.95 14.55
CA CYS A 17 19.68 -6.49 14.56
C CYS A 17 18.36 -6.08 15.22
N LYS A 18 18.43 -5.53 16.44
CA LYS A 18 17.27 -5.00 17.17
C LYS A 18 16.77 -3.75 16.46
N ALA A 19 16.01 -3.92 15.38
CA ALA A 19 15.22 -2.83 14.84
C ALA A 19 14.29 -2.31 15.94
N SER A 20 14.35 -1.02 16.23
CA SER A 20 13.44 -0.38 17.19
C SER A 20 11.98 -0.71 16.86
N ASP A 21 11.14 -0.91 17.88
CA ASP A 21 9.68 -1.08 17.71
C ASP A 21 9.05 0.00 16.83
N LYS A 22 9.62 1.21 16.87
CA LYS A 22 9.21 2.32 16.01
C LYS A 22 9.49 2.02 14.53
N LEU A 23 10.68 1.55 14.20
CA LEU A 23 11.08 1.20 12.84
C LEU A 23 10.22 0.04 12.29
N ARG A 24 9.98 -0.98 13.11
CA ARG A 24 9.10 -2.10 12.75
C ARG A 24 7.68 -1.63 12.40
N LYS A 25 7.11 -0.70 13.18
CA LYS A 25 5.79 -0.13 12.90
C LYS A 25 5.77 0.67 11.60
N ILE A 26 6.81 1.46 11.33
CA ILE A 26 6.94 2.22 10.08
C ILE A 26 7.00 1.27 8.88
N HIS A 27 7.82 0.20 8.96
CA HIS A 27 7.91 -0.78 7.88
C HIS A 27 6.60 -1.54 7.69
N ALA A 28 5.95 -1.97 8.76
CA ALA A 28 4.64 -2.61 8.68
C ALA A 28 3.57 -1.72 8.06
N GLU A 29 3.60 -0.41 8.31
CA GLU A 29 2.69 0.55 7.67
C GLU A 29 2.96 0.64 6.16
N LYS A 30 4.23 0.78 5.76
CA LYS A 30 4.64 0.80 4.35
C LYS A 30 4.18 -0.47 3.63
N VAL A 31 4.40 -1.63 4.24
CA VAL A 31 3.99 -2.94 3.72
C VAL A 31 2.49 -3.01 3.45
N LYS A 32 1.69 -2.61 4.45
CA LYS A 32 0.23 -2.67 4.32
C LYS A 32 -0.27 -1.77 3.21
N LYS A 33 0.32 -0.58 3.05
CA LYS A 33 -0.05 0.35 1.99
C LYS A 33 0.33 -0.19 0.62
N SER A 34 1.55 -0.69 0.45
CA SER A 34 2.01 -1.22 -0.84
C SER A 34 1.26 -2.48 -1.28
N THR A 35 0.66 -3.20 -0.33
CA THR A 35 -0.14 -4.42 -0.59
C THR A 35 -1.65 -4.18 -0.42
N PHE A 36 -2.11 -2.94 -0.34
CA PHE A 36 -3.54 -2.60 -0.22
C PHE A 36 -4.26 -3.29 0.96
N ASN A 37 -3.52 -3.55 2.03
CA ASN A 37 -3.97 -4.23 3.25
C ASN A 37 -4.15 -3.25 4.44
N CYS A 38 -4.34 -1.96 4.19
CA CYS A 38 -4.69 -1.03 5.26
C CYS A 38 -6.08 -1.34 5.81
N ALA A 39 -6.35 -0.97 7.06
CA ALA A 39 -7.63 -1.21 7.70
C ALA A 39 -8.73 -0.26 7.17
N THR A 40 -9.20 -0.54 5.96
CA THR A 40 -10.35 0.09 5.30
C THR A 40 -11.66 -0.64 5.62
N GLY A 41 -12.80 -0.03 5.33
CA GLY A 41 -14.13 -0.53 5.70
C GLY A 41 -14.39 -1.94 5.16
N ASP A 42 -14.11 -2.18 3.89
CA ASP A 42 -14.16 -3.51 3.25
C ASP A 42 -13.35 -4.57 4.03
N ILE A 43 -12.09 -4.27 4.37
CA ILE A 43 -11.19 -5.18 5.08
C ILE A 43 -11.63 -5.38 6.54
N LEU A 44 -12.07 -4.32 7.20
CA LEU A 44 -12.54 -4.38 8.58
C LEU A 44 -13.84 -5.18 8.68
N ARG A 45 -14.77 -4.99 7.75
CA ARG A 45 -15.98 -5.80 7.67
C ARG A 45 -15.65 -7.27 7.42
N ARG A 46 -14.75 -7.56 6.47
CA ARG A 46 -14.26 -8.93 6.21
C ARG A 46 -13.70 -9.60 7.46
N ASN A 47 -12.89 -8.88 8.23
CA ASN A 47 -12.20 -9.42 9.40
C ASN A 47 -13.07 -9.46 10.66
N TYR A 48 -14.12 -8.64 10.75
CA TYR A 48 -15.03 -8.55 11.90
C TYR A 48 -16.50 -8.46 11.47
N PRO A 49 -17.04 -9.47 10.76
CA PRO A 49 -18.36 -9.38 10.10
C PRO A 49 -19.53 -9.11 11.04
N ASN A 50 -19.43 -9.50 12.32
CA ASN A 50 -20.50 -9.26 13.31
C ASN A 50 -20.27 -8.00 14.16
N LEU A 51 -19.15 -7.29 13.99
CA LEU A 51 -18.90 -6.02 14.69
C LEU A 51 -19.31 -4.81 13.85
N TYR A 52 -19.27 -4.91 12.52
CA TYR A 52 -19.62 -3.82 11.62
C TYR A 52 -21.02 -4.01 11.05
N PRO A 53 -21.68 -2.92 10.61
CA PRO A 53 -22.98 -3.00 9.95
C PRO A 53 -22.96 -3.95 8.74
N PRO A 54 -24.07 -4.64 8.46
CA PRO A 54 -24.23 -5.37 7.21
C PRO A 54 -24.26 -4.39 6.03
N GLY A 55 -23.81 -4.84 4.86
CA GLY A 55 -23.70 -4.01 3.65
C GLY A 55 -22.33 -3.33 3.49
N GLN A 56 -22.12 -2.72 2.32
CA GLN A 56 -20.88 -2.00 2.01
C GLN A 56 -20.69 -0.86 3.01
N ILE A 57 -19.47 -0.71 3.52
CA ILE A 57 -19.14 0.43 4.38
C ILE A 57 -18.72 1.57 3.47
N LEU A 58 -19.54 2.62 3.39
CA LEU A 58 -19.23 3.80 2.60
C LEU A 58 -18.08 4.58 3.23
N CYS A 59 -17.30 5.25 2.39
CA CYS A 59 -16.27 6.19 2.81
C CYS A 59 -16.90 7.32 3.61
N ILE A 60 -16.47 7.48 4.86
CA ILE A 60 -17.01 8.49 5.80
C ILE A 60 -16.73 9.92 5.33
N ASN A 61 -15.77 10.11 4.42
CA ASN A 61 -15.41 11.42 3.93
C ASN A 61 -16.27 11.88 2.74
N CYS A 62 -16.59 10.99 1.79
CA CYS A 62 -17.41 11.35 0.61
C CYS A 62 -18.85 10.80 0.66
N ASN A 63 -19.11 9.83 1.53
CA ASN A 63 -20.39 9.14 1.71
C ASN A 63 -21.04 8.60 0.42
N LYS A 64 -20.23 8.33 -0.61
CA LYS A 64 -20.71 7.96 -1.96
C LYS A 64 -20.19 6.61 -2.43
N TYR A 65 -18.94 6.30 -2.14
CA TYR A 65 -18.26 5.09 -2.62
C TYR A 65 -17.86 4.20 -1.45
N GLU A 66 -17.66 2.90 -1.69
CA GLU A 66 -17.16 1.97 -0.68
C GLU A 66 -15.76 2.39 -0.18
N ASP A 67 -15.56 2.28 1.14
CA ASP A 67 -14.30 2.58 1.80
C ASP A 67 -13.29 1.45 1.58
N THR A 68 -12.54 1.53 0.47
CA THR A 68 -11.47 0.59 0.10
C THR A 68 -10.10 1.25 0.13
N ASN A 69 -9.03 0.45 0.06
CA ASN A 69 -7.67 1.01 -0.03
C ASN A 69 -7.54 1.90 -1.27
N VAL A 70 -8.00 1.44 -2.43
CA VAL A 70 -7.95 2.15 -3.71
C VAL A 70 -8.70 3.49 -3.66
N HIS A 71 -9.89 3.47 -3.06
CA HIS A 71 -10.73 4.65 -2.94
C HIS A 71 -10.04 5.81 -2.22
N THR A 72 -9.10 5.54 -1.30
CA THR A 72 -8.42 6.59 -0.53
C THR A 72 -7.72 7.62 -1.42
N GLY A 73 -7.09 7.19 -2.51
CA GLY A 73 -6.45 8.08 -3.49
C GLY A 73 -7.41 8.69 -4.50
N LEU A 74 -8.61 8.13 -4.67
CA LEU A 74 -9.61 8.57 -5.66
C LEU A 74 -10.72 9.43 -5.04
N CYS A 75 -10.81 9.46 -3.71
CA CYS A 75 -11.93 10.04 -2.98
C CYS A 75 -12.16 11.52 -3.32
N PRO A 76 -13.39 11.91 -3.75
CA PRO A 76 -13.70 13.29 -4.11
C PRO A 76 -13.44 14.30 -3.00
N SER A 77 -13.61 13.91 -1.74
CA SER A 77 -13.41 14.80 -0.58
C SER A 77 -11.97 15.28 -0.41
N HIS A 78 -11.00 14.62 -1.05
CA HIS A 78 -9.58 14.97 -0.95
C HIS A 78 -9.08 15.78 -2.15
N ARG A 79 -9.88 15.93 -3.22
CA ARG A 79 -9.42 16.48 -4.51
C ARG A 79 -8.84 17.88 -4.41
N SER A 80 -9.51 18.80 -3.72
CA SER A 80 -9.04 20.18 -3.56
C SER A 80 -7.67 20.23 -2.89
N ASN A 81 -7.52 19.53 -1.77
CA ASN A 81 -6.26 19.47 -1.02
C ASN A 81 -5.15 18.80 -1.83
N ILE A 82 -5.47 17.72 -2.56
CA ILE A 82 -4.51 17.04 -3.44
C ILE A 82 -4.07 17.99 -4.56
N SER A 83 -4.99 18.71 -5.21
CA SER A 83 -4.65 19.66 -6.27
C SER A 83 -3.70 20.76 -5.79
N ILE A 84 -3.92 21.29 -4.58
CA ILE A 84 -3.03 22.28 -3.97
C ILE A 84 -1.65 21.68 -3.72
N LEU A 85 -1.60 20.48 -3.12
CA LEU A 85 -0.35 19.78 -2.84
C LEU A 85 0.44 19.44 -4.11
N LEU A 86 -0.23 18.96 -5.16
CA LEU A 86 0.42 18.65 -6.43
C LEU A 86 1.10 19.89 -7.01
N ASN A 87 0.42 21.04 -6.99
CA ASN A 87 1.00 22.30 -7.46
C ASN A 87 2.15 22.78 -6.55
N GLU A 88 2.02 22.69 -5.23
CA GLU A 88 3.07 23.04 -4.27
C GLU A 88 4.34 22.21 -4.52
N TYR A 89 4.19 20.89 -4.66
CA TYR A 89 5.31 19.99 -4.88
C TYR A 89 5.89 20.12 -6.30
N LYS A 90 5.08 20.49 -7.30
CA LYS A 90 5.57 20.89 -8.62
C LYS A 90 6.54 22.07 -8.53
N GLN A 91 6.17 23.12 -7.81
CA GLN A 91 7.03 24.30 -7.61
C GLN A 91 8.30 23.94 -6.84
N LYS A 92 8.16 23.19 -5.74
CA LYS A 92 9.30 22.69 -4.96
C LYS A 92 10.28 21.88 -5.81
N LEU A 93 9.78 21.08 -6.75
CA LEU A 93 10.64 20.32 -7.67
C LEU A 93 11.36 21.25 -8.66
N SER A 94 10.64 22.20 -9.26
CA SER A 94 11.23 23.19 -10.18
C SER A 94 12.35 23.97 -9.49
N ASP A 95 12.10 24.48 -8.28
CA ASP A 95 13.10 25.20 -7.47
C ASP A 95 14.29 24.31 -7.12
N LEU A 96 14.04 23.06 -6.72
CA LEU A 96 15.07 22.09 -6.37
C LEU A 96 15.99 21.80 -7.56
N ILE A 97 15.42 21.55 -8.74
CA ILE A 97 16.17 21.24 -9.95
C ILE A 97 16.93 22.50 -10.41
N LYS A 98 16.30 23.67 -10.47
CA LYS A 98 16.98 24.92 -10.84
C LYS A 98 18.16 25.25 -9.94
N ALA A 99 18.04 24.99 -8.64
CA ALA A 99 19.10 25.27 -7.67
C ALA A 99 20.24 24.25 -7.65
N LYS A 100 19.97 22.97 -8.00
CA LYS A 100 20.92 21.86 -7.76
C LYS A 100 21.23 20.99 -8.97
N ASN A 101 20.65 21.25 -10.14
CA ASN A 101 20.93 20.47 -11.33
C ASN A 101 22.44 20.43 -11.62
N THR A 102 22.85 19.32 -12.23
CA THR A 102 24.24 19.10 -12.66
C THR A 102 24.33 18.88 -14.18
N SER A 103 23.20 18.99 -14.87
CA SER A 103 23.10 18.88 -16.32
C SER A 103 23.42 20.20 -17.00
N SER A 104 24.06 20.13 -18.16
CA SER A 104 24.24 21.28 -19.06
C SER A 104 22.93 21.73 -19.73
N PHE A 105 21.89 20.90 -19.69
CA PHE A 105 20.60 21.17 -20.34
C PHE A 105 19.56 21.58 -19.29
N THR A 106 19.22 22.86 -19.26
CA THR A 106 18.32 23.47 -18.26
C THR A 106 17.15 24.24 -18.86
N PHE A 107 17.15 24.47 -20.18
CA PHE A 107 16.14 25.30 -20.86
C PHE A 107 14.75 24.66 -20.90
N ASP A 108 14.67 23.34 -20.76
CA ASP A 108 13.43 22.56 -20.84
C ASP A 108 12.85 22.18 -19.47
N ILE A 109 13.48 22.57 -18.36
CA ILE A 109 13.06 22.22 -16.98
C ILE A 109 11.59 22.55 -16.76
N ASP A 110 11.21 23.80 -17.00
CA ASP A 110 9.84 24.24 -16.78
C ASP A 110 8.87 23.56 -17.74
N HIS A 111 9.28 23.29 -18.98
CA HIS A 111 8.45 22.60 -19.96
C HIS A 111 8.14 21.16 -19.51
N ASN A 112 9.18 20.39 -19.19
CA ASN A 112 9.05 18.97 -18.82
C ASN A 112 8.27 18.80 -17.51
N ILE A 113 8.55 19.63 -16.50
CA ILE A 113 7.83 19.58 -15.22
C ILE A 113 6.35 19.95 -15.39
N ASN A 114 6.03 20.99 -16.17
CA ASN A 114 4.64 21.40 -16.40
C ASN A 114 3.85 20.39 -17.22
N ASN A 115 4.52 19.67 -18.13
CA ASN A 115 3.88 18.67 -18.99
C ASN A 115 3.72 17.30 -18.32
N SER A 116 4.49 17.00 -17.28
CA SER A 116 4.40 15.74 -16.54
C SER A 116 3.01 15.51 -15.92
N ASN A 117 2.50 14.28 -16.06
CA ASN A 117 1.28 13.84 -15.38
C ASN A 117 1.45 13.67 -13.86
N MET A 118 2.69 13.64 -13.38
CA MET A 118 3.02 13.57 -11.96
C MET A 118 2.34 14.66 -11.13
N PHE A 119 2.15 15.85 -11.70
CA PHE A 119 1.59 17.00 -10.98
C PHE A 119 0.20 17.40 -11.47
N LYS A 120 -0.46 16.57 -12.29
CA LYS A 120 -1.78 16.85 -12.84
C LYS A 120 -2.85 16.05 -12.11
N LEU A 121 -3.86 16.75 -11.63
CA LEU A 121 -5.12 16.13 -11.21
C LEU A 121 -6.05 16.07 -12.42
N LEU A 122 -6.42 14.87 -12.86
CA LEU A 122 -7.35 14.66 -14.00
C LEU A 122 -8.69 14.12 -13.47
N PRO A 123 -9.70 14.98 -13.23
CA PRO A 123 -10.96 14.57 -12.61
C PRO A 123 -11.68 13.46 -13.36
N ASP A 124 -11.77 13.55 -14.69
CA ASP A 124 -12.50 12.59 -15.52
C ASP A 124 -11.86 11.19 -15.44
N THR A 125 -10.53 11.11 -15.42
CA THR A 125 -9.79 9.87 -15.21
C THR A 125 -10.07 9.27 -13.83
N ILE A 126 -10.06 10.10 -12.78
CA ILE A 126 -10.35 9.68 -11.40
C ILE A 126 -11.81 9.20 -11.28
N ASP A 127 -12.76 9.92 -11.88
CA ASP A 127 -14.18 9.57 -11.86
C ASP A 127 -14.44 8.26 -12.63
N THR A 128 -13.80 8.07 -13.77
CA THR A 128 -13.84 6.79 -14.51
C THR A 128 -13.31 5.65 -13.66
N ALA A 129 -12.17 5.85 -12.99
CA ALA A 129 -11.61 4.84 -12.08
C ALA A 129 -12.57 4.52 -10.93
N LEU A 130 -13.23 5.51 -10.33
CA LEU A 130 -14.24 5.31 -9.28
C LEU A 130 -15.42 4.47 -9.78
N LEU A 131 -15.89 4.71 -11.01
CA LEU A 131 -17.01 3.96 -11.59
C LEU A 131 -16.68 2.49 -11.83
N HIS A 132 -15.44 2.18 -12.24
CA HIS A 132 -14.96 0.80 -12.37
C HIS A 132 -15.05 0.02 -11.05
N HIS A 133 -14.83 0.68 -9.91
CA HIS A 133 -14.93 0.07 -8.59
C HIS A 133 -16.37 -0.13 -8.11
N THR A 134 -17.34 0.56 -8.71
CA THR A 134 -18.76 0.45 -8.34
C THR A 134 -19.56 -0.53 -9.18
N ASN A 135 -19.08 -0.92 -10.37
CA ASN A 135 -19.83 -1.77 -11.27
C ASN A 135 -19.71 -3.26 -10.90
N PRO A 136 -20.82 -3.93 -10.54
CA PRO A 136 -20.82 -5.36 -10.17
C PRO A 136 -20.70 -6.30 -11.39
N THR A 137 -20.79 -5.78 -12.61
CA THR A 137 -20.85 -6.57 -13.87
C THR A 137 -19.51 -6.76 -14.56
N THR A 138 -18.46 -6.02 -14.19
CA THR A 138 -17.11 -6.23 -14.71
C THR A 138 -16.37 -7.26 -13.84
N PRO A 139 -15.80 -8.33 -14.42
CA PRO A 139 -14.91 -9.25 -13.70
C PRO A 139 -13.80 -8.43 -13.03
N GLN A 140 -13.84 -8.34 -11.70
CA GLN A 140 -12.90 -7.55 -10.92
C GLN A 140 -11.61 -8.34 -10.68
N ASP A 141 -10.86 -8.56 -11.75
CA ASP A 141 -9.48 -9.04 -11.67
C ASP A 141 -8.55 -7.84 -11.44
N GLY A 142 -8.57 -7.36 -10.21
CA GLY A 142 -7.52 -6.50 -9.67
C GLY A 142 -7.92 -5.11 -9.23
N THR A 143 -6.99 -4.50 -8.49
CA THR A 143 -7.07 -3.11 -8.06
C THR A 143 -6.70 -2.18 -9.21
N TYR A 144 -7.66 -1.38 -9.69
CA TYR A 144 -7.44 -0.39 -10.74
C TYR A 144 -7.00 0.96 -10.16
N VAL A 145 -5.74 1.33 -10.44
CA VAL A 145 -5.19 2.68 -10.20
C VAL A 145 -4.90 3.32 -11.57
N PRO A 146 -5.49 4.48 -11.89
CA PRO A 146 -5.31 5.10 -13.20
C PRO A 146 -3.85 5.52 -13.44
N ARG A 147 -3.28 5.06 -14.56
CA ARG A 147 -1.87 5.29 -14.91
C ARG A 147 -1.58 6.78 -15.13
N GLU A 148 -2.54 7.54 -15.60
CA GLU A 148 -2.43 8.97 -15.86
C GLU A 148 -2.44 9.81 -14.57
N GLN A 149 -2.57 9.16 -13.40
CA GLN A 149 -2.47 9.78 -12.08
C GLN A 149 -1.33 9.16 -11.24
N PRO A 150 -0.06 9.26 -11.71
CA PRO A 150 1.06 8.54 -11.11
C PRO A 150 1.33 8.94 -9.64
N TRP A 151 0.99 10.17 -9.24
CA TRP A 151 1.09 10.64 -7.85
C TRP A 151 0.32 9.77 -6.84
N ILE A 152 -0.73 9.05 -7.27
CA ILE A 152 -1.49 8.13 -6.41
C ILE A 152 -0.57 7.05 -5.83
N LEU A 153 0.46 6.63 -6.57
CA LEU A 153 1.40 5.59 -6.14
C LEU A 153 2.15 5.99 -4.86
N LEU A 154 2.42 7.28 -4.67
CA LEU A 154 3.06 7.80 -3.45
C LEU A 154 2.22 7.51 -2.19
N LEU A 155 0.87 7.50 -2.30
CA LEU A 155 -0.01 7.14 -1.18
C LEU A 155 0.20 5.70 -0.70
N TYR A 156 0.74 4.86 -1.58
CA TYR A 156 0.99 3.44 -1.33
C TYR A 156 2.47 3.13 -1.11
N HIS A 157 3.31 4.16 -0.90
CA HIS A 157 4.77 4.05 -0.78
C HIS A 157 5.45 3.41 -2.00
N LEU A 158 4.88 3.65 -3.18
CA LEU A 158 5.45 3.29 -4.48
C LEU A 158 5.96 4.56 -5.16
N ILE A 159 7.14 4.50 -5.77
CA ILE A 159 7.75 5.64 -6.46
C ILE A 159 7.29 5.62 -7.93
N PRO A 160 6.65 6.67 -8.45
CA PRO A 160 6.25 6.73 -9.85
C PRO A 160 7.45 6.92 -10.79
N ALA A 161 7.45 6.23 -11.92
CA ALA A 161 8.48 6.36 -12.96
C ALA A 161 8.59 7.81 -13.48
N ASP A 162 7.44 8.48 -13.68
CA ASP A 162 7.38 9.88 -14.09
C ASP A 162 8.19 10.82 -13.18
N LEU A 163 8.32 10.47 -11.90
CA LEU A 163 9.10 11.26 -10.95
C LEU A 163 10.59 10.91 -11.02
N THR A 164 10.95 9.62 -11.12
CA THR A 164 12.35 9.21 -11.24
C THR A 164 12.98 9.72 -12.53
N GLU A 165 12.26 9.65 -13.65
CA GLU A 165 12.71 10.16 -14.95
C GLU A 165 13.06 11.65 -14.87
N LEU A 166 12.19 12.48 -14.27
CA LEU A 166 12.46 13.91 -14.08
C LEU A 166 13.74 14.16 -13.27
N PHE A 167 14.02 13.34 -12.25
CA PHE A 167 15.27 13.47 -11.50
C PHE A 167 16.48 13.05 -12.35
N TYR A 168 16.42 11.91 -13.03
CA TYR A 168 17.54 11.43 -13.83
C TYR A 168 17.86 12.31 -15.05
N MET A 169 16.88 13.05 -15.58
CA MET A 169 17.10 14.02 -16.65
C MET A 169 18.04 15.17 -16.25
N TYR A 170 18.02 15.59 -14.98
CA TYR A 170 18.70 16.83 -14.54
C TYR A 170 19.84 16.62 -13.54
N PHE A 171 20.00 15.41 -13.01
CA PHE A 171 21.08 15.06 -12.09
C PHE A 171 22.00 14.00 -12.70
N GLY A 172 23.19 14.40 -13.15
CA GLY A 172 24.20 13.47 -13.65
C GLY A 172 24.94 12.69 -12.55
N GLN A 173 24.93 13.22 -11.31
CA GLN A 173 25.54 12.53 -10.16
C GLN A 173 24.52 11.64 -9.45
N GLN A 174 24.65 10.32 -9.62
CA GLN A 174 23.72 9.32 -9.05
C GLN A 174 23.48 9.50 -7.54
N LYS A 175 24.57 9.58 -6.73
CA LYS A 175 24.46 9.73 -5.27
C LYS A 175 23.70 10.99 -4.83
N LEU A 176 23.90 12.09 -5.56
CA LEU A 176 23.17 13.33 -5.31
C LEU A 176 21.70 13.19 -5.70
N CYS A 177 21.45 12.61 -6.87
CA CYS A 177 20.11 12.32 -7.39
C CYS A 177 19.31 11.50 -6.38
N ASP A 178 19.83 10.34 -5.97
CA ASP A 178 19.15 9.42 -5.05
C ASP A 178 18.81 10.10 -3.74
N ARG A 179 19.77 10.83 -3.15
CA ARG A 179 19.56 11.56 -1.89
C ARG A 179 18.44 12.59 -2.02
N LEU A 180 18.44 13.38 -3.10
CA LEU A 180 17.44 14.42 -3.32
C LEU A 180 16.07 13.81 -3.63
N LEU A 181 16.01 12.75 -4.43
CA LEU A 181 14.80 12.01 -4.76
C LEU A 181 14.17 11.40 -3.50
N ILE A 182 14.95 10.70 -2.69
CA ILE A 182 14.51 10.07 -1.43
C ILE A 182 13.92 11.14 -0.50
N GLN A 183 14.61 12.26 -0.33
CA GLN A 183 14.12 13.35 0.51
C GLN A 183 12.81 13.94 -0.03
N TYR A 184 12.77 14.26 -1.32
CA TYR A 184 11.60 14.83 -1.97
C TYR A 184 10.37 13.89 -1.89
N VAL A 185 10.57 12.60 -2.19
CA VAL A 185 9.54 11.56 -2.09
C VAL A 185 9.05 11.39 -0.67
N ALA A 186 9.94 11.41 0.32
CA ALA A 186 9.56 11.29 1.73
C ALA A 186 8.66 12.45 2.17
N ASP A 187 9.05 13.68 1.84
CA ASP A 187 8.30 14.88 2.17
C ASP A 187 6.93 14.90 1.46
N PHE A 188 6.92 14.58 0.16
CA PHE A 188 5.69 14.56 -0.64
C PHE A 188 4.72 13.48 -0.16
N THR A 189 5.22 12.27 0.08
CA THR A 189 4.42 11.17 0.62
C THR A 189 3.85 11.51 1.99
N ALA A 190 4.61 12.19 2.85
CA ALA A 190 4.13 12.63 4.16
C ALA A 190 3.00 13.65 4.03
N ALA A 191 3.14 14.65 3.16
CA ALA A 191 2.10 15.64 2.90
C ALA A 191 0.82 15.01 2.33
N LEU A 192 0.95 14.14 1.33
CA LEU A 192 -0.17 13.39 0.76
C LEU A 192 -0.87 12.53 1.81
N LYS A 193 -0.11 11.81 2.66
CA LYS A 193 -0.65 10.99 3.76
C LYS A 193 -1.47 11.82 4.74
N ILE A 194 -1.01 13.03 5.08
CA ILE A 194 -1.74 13.94 5.98
C ILE A 194 -3.08 14.34 5.36
N SER A 195 -3.09 14.70 4.07
CA SER A 195 -4.30 15.16 3.38
C SER A 195 -5.31 14.06 3.04
N THR A 196 -4.89 12.79 3.08
CA THR A 196 -5.71 11.62 2.71
C THR A 196 -5.89 10.65 3.88
N TRP A 197 -4.97 9.70 4.04
CA TRP A 197 -5.00 8.62 5.02
C TRP A 197 -5.24 9.11 6.45
N ALA A 198 -4.62 10.21 6.87
CA ALA A 198 -4.79 10.73 8.23
C ALA A 198 -6.21 11.28 8.45
N VAL A 199 -6.73 12.09 7.51
CA VAL A 199 -8.11 12.61 7.56
C VAL A 199 -9.11 11.45 7.56
N ARG A 200 -8.95 10.49 6.63
CA ARG A 200 -9.80 9.29 6.55
C ARG A 200 -9.76 8.49 7.84
N ALA A 201 -8.57 8.19 8.37
CA ALA A 201 -8.43 7.41 9.60
C ALA A 201 -9.06 8.11 10.82
N GLN A 202 -8.94 9.44 10.91
CA GLN A 202 -9.54 10.22 11.99
C GLN A 202 -11.07 10.19 11.91
N ASN A 203 -11.64 10.42 10.72
CA ASN A 203 -13.09 10.41 10.52
C ASN A 203 -13.67 9.01 10.71
N PHE A 204 -13.01 7.99 10.16
CA PHE A 204 -13.41 6.60 10.35
C PHE A 204 -13.39 6.20 11.83
N LYS A 205 -12.36 6.62 12.60
CA LYS A 205 -12.31 6.37 14.04
C LYS A 205 -13.45 7.06 14.80
N LYS A 206 -13.88 8.26 14.39
CA LYS A 206 -15.05 8.93 14.98
C LYS A 206 -16.34 8.15 14.68
N TRP A 207 -16.50 7.68 13.45
CA TRP A 207 -17.62 6.83 13.04
C TRP A 207 -17.64 5.48 13.78
N GLU A 208 -16.49 4.83 13.96
CA GLU A 208 -16.43 3.59 14.78
C GLU A 208 -16.89 3.84 16.21
N LYS A 209 -16.49 4.98 16.79
CA LYS A 209 -16.92 5.36 18.14
C LYS A 209 -18.42 5.59 18.21
N SER A 210 -19.05 6.20 17.21
CA SER A 210 -20.51 6.39 17.21
C SER A 210 -21.28 5.08 17.13
N LEU A 211 -20.66 4.02 16.59
CA LEU A 211 -21.18 2.65 16.59
C LEU A 211 -20.80 1.84 17.83
N ASN A 212 -20.17 2.47 18.83
CA ASN A 212 -19.61 1.81 20.01
C ASN A 212 -18.61 0.69 19.66
N ILE A 213 -17.93 0.78 18.52
CA ILE A 213 -16.87 -0.15 18.10
C ILE A 213 -15.55 0.34 18.68
N THR A 214 -14.92 -0.46 19.54
CA THR A 214 -13.67 -0.12 20.20
C THR A 214 -12.59 -1.15 19.94
N SER A 215 -11.32 -0.79 20.12
CA SER A 215 -10.20 -1.74 20.05
C SER A 215 -10.37 -2.91 21.03
N LYS A 216 -11.03 -2.69 22.18
CA LYS A 216 -11.36 -3.76 23.14
C LYS A 216 -12.36 -4.76 22.54
N LYS A 217 -13.42 -4.28 21.89
CA LYS A 217 -14.39 -5.14 21.19
C LYS A 217 -13.73 -5.94 20.06
N LYS A 218 -12.86 -5.32 19.26
CA LYS A 218 -12.09 -6.02 18.20
C LYS A 218 -11.20 -7.14 18.77
N LYS A 219 -10.46 -6.86 19.85
CA LYS A 219 -9.64 -7.86 20.54
C LYS A 219 -10.47 -9.01 21.13
N GLN A 220 -11.60 -8.68 21.76
CA GLN A 220 -12.52 -9.67 22.32
C GLN A 220 -13.14 -10.55 21.22
N TYR A 221 -13.55 -9.95 20.10
CA TYR A 221 -14.07 -10.67 18.94
C TYR A 221 -13.06 -11.69 18.40
N GLN A 222 -11.80 -11.26 18.23
CA GLN A 222 -10.73 -12.16 17.79
C GLN A 222 -10.57 -13.35 18.75
N ARG A 223 -10.51 -13.10 20.07
CA ARG A 223 -10.38 -14.15 21.08
C ARG A 223 -11.51 -15.19 20.97
N HIS A 224 -12.76 -14.73 20.96
CA HIS A 224 -13.93 -15.62 20.88
C HIS A 224 -13.97 -16.44 19.58
N ASN A 225 -13.61 -15.85 18.44
CA ASN A 225 -13.58 -16.58 17.18
C ASN A 225 -12.38 -17.52 17.05
N THR A 226 -11.23 -17.20 17.64
CA THR A 226 -10.09 -18.13 17.69
C THR A 226 -10.37 -19.36 18.57
N HIS A 227 -11.18 -19.21 19.63
CA HIS A 227 -11.62 -20.33 20.47
C HIS A 227 -12.68 -21.18 19.76
N SER A 228 -13.62 -20.57 19.05
CA SER A 228 -14.64 -21.28 18.28
C SER A 228 -14.04 -22.15 17.16
N SER A 229 -13.00 -21.65 16.47
CA SER A 229 -12.31 -22.40 15.41
C SER A 229 -11.58 -23.65 15.91
N ARG A 230 -11.05 -23.63 17.15
CA ARG A 230 -10.43 -24.83 17.77
C ARG A 230 -11.45 -25.90 18.15
N ASN A 231 -12.68 -25.52 18.50
CA ASN A 231 -13.72 -26.48 18.86
C ASN A 231 -14.39 -27.13 17.63
N THR A 232 -14.34 -26.48 16.46
CA THR A 232 -14.93 -27.01 15.21
C THR A 232 -14.07 -28.03 14.47
N LEU A 233 -12.84 -28.32 14.91
CA LEU A 233 -12.03 -29.41 14.34
C LEU A 233 -12.39 -30.80 14.91
N ASN A 234 -13.30 -30.88 15.88
CA ASN A 234 -13.69 -32.11 16.57
C ASN A 234 -15.14 -32.56 16.34
N ILE A 235 -15.83 -32.06 15.30
CA ILE A 235 -17.19 -32.53 14.98
C ILE A 235 -17.20 -33.20 13.62
N THR A 236 -17.15 -34.54 13.65
CA THR A 236 -17.52 -35.44 12.56
C THR A 236 -18.91 -35.04 12.04
N CYS A 237 -19.00 -34.58 10.79
CA CYS A 237 -20.27 -34.28 10.14
C CYS A 237 -21.02 -35.58 9.77
N PRO A 238 -22.32 -35.71 10.10
CA PRO A 238 -23.25 -36.47 9.27
C PRO A 238 -23.88 -35.55 8.20
N PRO A 239 -24.32 -36.10 7.04
CA PRO A 239 -24.92 -35.29 6.00
C PRO A 239 -26.40 -35.06 6.33
N SER A 240 -26.85 -33.82 6.15
CA SER A 240 -28.11 -33.41 5.50
C SER A 240 -28.84 -32.27 6.22
N THR A 241 -29.09 -31.22 5.42
CA THR A 241 -30.22 -30.28 5.50
C THR A 241 -30.48 -29.57 6.83
N THR A 242 -29.90 -28.38 6.97
CA THR A 242 -30.64 -27.22 7.48
C THR A 242 -30.03 -25.96 6.90
N THR A 243 -30.90 -25.21 6.24
CA THR A 243 -30.66 -23.94 5.55
C THR A 243 -30.12 -22.90 6.54
N SER A 244 -28.80 -22.85 6.66
CA SER A 244 -28.12 -21.78 7.38
C SER A 244 -28.16 -20.51 6.53
N LEU A 245 -28.58 -19.39 7.12
CA LEU A 245 -28.52 -18.01 6.62
C LEU A 245 -27.11 -17.52 6.20
N ARG A 246 -26.16 -18.43 5.98
CA ARG A 246 -24.86 -18.20 5.32
C ARG A 246 -24.96 -17.89 3.82
N GLY A 247 -26.16 -17.97 3.22
CA GLY A 247 -26.37 -17.93 1.77
C GLY A 247 -26.20 -16.58 1.06
N CYS A 248 -26.28 -15.44 1.74
CA CYS A 248 -26.28 -14.14 1.02
C CYS A 248 -24.94 -13.40 0.99
N TYR A 249 -23.92 -13.85 1.73
CA TYR A 249 -22.62 -13.16 1.78
C TYR A 249 -21.46 -13.97 1.20
N SER A 250 -21.62 -15.30 1.03
CA SER A 250 -20.64 -16.08 0.28
C SER A 250 -20.59 -15.57 -1.15
N ALA A 251 -21.68 -15.55 -1.91
CA ALA A 251 -21.63 -15.29 -3.37
C ALA A 251 -20.84 -14.05 -3.84
N TYR A 252 -20.82 -12.93 -3.08
CA TYR A 252 -20.09 -11.71 -3.48
C TYR A 252 -18.57 -11.78 -3.22
N TYR A 253 -18.12 -12.54 -2.22
CA TYR A 253 -16.71 -12.64 -1.80
C TYR A 253 -16.15 -14.09 -1.88
N TYR A 254 -16.96 -15.11 -2.23
CA TYR A 254 -16.57 -16.53 -2.23
C TYR A 254 -15.68 -16.92 -3.40
N ASN A 255 -15.61 -16.10 -4.45
CA ASN A 255 -14.86 -16.43 -5.65
C ASN A 255 -13.61 -15.56 -5.80
N LYS A 256 -13.06 -15.06 -4.69
CA LYS A 256 -11.76 -14.39 -4.66
C LYS A 256 -10.85 -15.23 -3.76
N SER A 257 -9.95 -15.95 -4.43
CA SER A 257 -8.81 -16.70 -3.88
C SER A 257 -8.46 -16.29 -2.46
N LEU A 258 -8.57 -17.25 -1.53
CA LEU A 258 -8.11 -17.11 -0.15
C LEU A 258 -6.70 -16.50 -0.15
N PRO A 259 -6.38 -15.50 0.71
CA PRO A 259 -5.04 -14.91 0.80
C PRO A 259 -3.97 -15.89 1.36
N TYR A 260 -4.31 -17.17 1.49
CA TYR A 260 -3.41 -18.25 1.90
C TYR A 260 -3.34 -19.38 0.87
N PHE A 261 -4.11 -19.32 -0.22
CA PHE A 261 -3.97 -20.30 -1.30
C PHE A 261 -2.86 -19.83 -2.22
N LYS A 262 -1.68 -20.44 -2.06
CA LYS A 262 -0.51 -20.29 -2.91
C LYS A 262 -0.86 -20.81 -4.31
N HIS A 263 -1.46 -20.00 -5.17
CA HIS A 263 -1.35 -20.26 -6.60
C HIS A 263 0.08 -19.95 -7.01
N LEU A 264 0.71 -20.90 -7.70
CA LEU A 264 2.02 -20.75 -8.32
C LEU A 264 2.05 -19.44 -9.12
N ALA A 265 2.65 -18.41 -8.55
CA ALA A 265 2.90 -17.15 -9.25
C ALA A 265 4.07 -17.39 -10.20
N ASN A 266 3.87 -17.12 -11.49
CA ASN A 266 4.99 -17.04 -12.42
C ASN A 266 5.88 -15.87 -11.98
N LEU A 267 7.13 -16.21 -11.70
CA LEU A 267 8.16 -15.28 -11.26
C LEU A 267 8.53 -14.38 -12.44
N ASP A 268 8.35 -13.08 -12.24
CA ASP A 268 9.07 -12.08 -13.01
C ASP A 268 10.04 -11.39 -12.07
N ASP A 269 11.30 -11.81 -12.15
CA ASP A 269 12.43 -11.32 -11.35
C ASP A 269 12.74 -9.84 -11.60
N SER A 270 11.98 -9.16 -12.46
CA SER A 270 12.09 -7.74 -12.78
C SER A 270 11.12 -6.83 -12.02
N THR A 271 10.52 -7.28 -10.90
CA THR A 271 9.50 -6.48 -10.18
C THR A 271 9.85 -6.05 -8.75
N SER A 272 10.16 -4.75 -8.64
CA SER A 272 9.97 -3.82 -7.50
C SER A 272 11.12 -3.57 -6.50
N ILE A 273 11.31 -2.28 -6.22
CA ILE A 273 12.06 -1.77 -5.06
C ILE A 273 11.09 -1.14 -4.09
N ARG A 274 11.17 -1.66 -2.88
CA ARG A 274 10.44 -1.19 -1.72
C ARG A 274 11.33 -0.20 -0.97
N TRP A 275 10.71 0.79 -0.34
CA TRP A 275 11.29 1.65 0.71
C TRP A 275 11.65 0.89 2.01
N THR A 276 12.24 -0.30 1.88
CA THR A 276 12.73 -1.12 2.98
C THR A 276 14.20 -1.35 2.78
N THR A 277 15.00 -0.82 3.71
CA THR A 277 16.30 -1.41 3.99
C THR A 277 16.05 -2.88 4.37
N CYS A 278 16.87 -3.75 3.79
CA CYS A 278 16.78 -5.20 3.83
C CYS A 278 16.65 -5.69 5.28
N ASN A 279 15.59 -6.46 5.60
CA ASN A 279 15.50 -7.34 6.78
C ASN A 279 14.20 -8.17 6.83
N PHE A 280 13.72 -8.68 5.69
CA PHE A 280 12.61 -9.64 5.67
C PHE A 280 13.14 -11.03 5.28
N LEU A 281 14.07 -11.56 6.08
CA LEU A 281 14.23 -13.01 6.16
C LEU A 281 13.07 -13.56 7.00
N HIS A 282 12.42 -14.61 6.49
CA HIS A 282 11.32 -15.38 7.10
C HIS A 282 9.90 -14.89 6.80
N SER A 283 9.45 -15.05 5.55
CA SER A 283 8.33 -15.93 5.15
C SER A 283 7.97 -15.67 3.68
N GLY A 284 8.58 -16.42 2.75
CA GLY A 284 8.29 -16.32 1.31
C GLY A 284 8.75 -15.01 0.64
N THR A 285 8.67 -14.99 -0.70
CA THR A 285 8.89 -13.78 -1.51
C THR A 285 7.69 -12.84 -1.35
N TRP A 286 7.90 -11.53 -1.28
CA TRP A 286 6.84 -10.57 -0.91
C TRP A 286 5.68 -10.52 -1.93
N GLU A 287 5.97 -10.92 -3.16
CA GLU A 287 5.09 -11.12 -4.31
C GLU A 287 3.95 -12.09 -3.97
N SER A 288 4.18 -13.05 -3.05
CA SER A 288 3.15 -13.98 -2.57
C SER A 288 2.07 -13.32 -1.69
N TYR A 289 2.27 -12.06 -1.27
CA TYR A 289 1.29 -11.25 -0.53
C TYR A 289 0.66 -10.14 -1.38
N ARG A 290 0.94 -10.11 -2.69
CA ARG A 290 0.42 -9.12 -3.64
C ARG A 290 -0.97 -9.59 -4.09
N ASP A 291 -2.03 -8.83 -3.79
CA ASP A 291 -3.27 -8.94 -4.56
C ASP A 291 -2.94 -8.65 -6.03
N THR A 292 -3.61 -9.31 -6.99
CA THR A 292 -3.38 -9.10 -8.44
C THR A 292 -3.52 -7.62 -8.79
N LEU A 293 -2.39 -6.93 -8.77
CA LEU A 293 -2.29 -5.52 -9.08
C LEU A 293 -1.78 -5.43 -10.51
N SER A 294 -2.66 -5.09 -11.43
CA SER A 294 -2.30 -4.77 -12.82
C SER A 294 -1.61 -3.41 -12.84
N PHE A 295 -0.28 -3.41 -12.71
CA PHE A 295 0.53 -2.22 -12.93
C PHE A 295 1.43 -2.44 -14.13
N ASN A 296 1.38 -1.51 -15.08
CA ASN A 296 2.41 -1.38 -16.12
C ASN A 296 3.16 -0.06 -15.82
N ASN A 297 4.47 -0.17 -15.53
CA ASN A 297 5.48 0.89 -15.39
C ASN A 297 5.86 1.33 -13.96
N PHE A 298 6.85 0.64 -13.38
CA PHE A 298 7.71 1.17 -12.31
C PHE A 298 9.17 0.93 -12.70
N ASP A 299 10.04 1.89 -12.40
CA ASP A 299 11.48 1.75 -12.67
C ASP A 299 12.26 1.13 -11.50
N TYR A 300 13.34 0.44 -11.87
CA TYR A 300 14.41 -0.04 -10.99
C TYR A 300 15.31 1.12 -10.52
N LEU A 301 15.60 1.16 -9.23
CA LEU A 301 16.73 1.85 -8.59
C LEU A 301 17.80 0.80 -8.21
N PRO A 302 19.10 1.07 -8.37
CA PRO A 302 20.12 0.09 -8.03
C PRO A 302 20.21 -0.16 -6.50
N ASP A 303 20.62 -1.37 -6.18
CA ASP A 303 20.71 -2.02 -4.87
C ASP A 303 21.21 -1.11 -3.72
N LEU A 304 20.34 -0.82 -2.75
CA LEU A 304 20.67 -0.09 -1.51
C LEU A 304 21.25 -1.06 -0.47
N THR A 305 22.40 -1.65 -0.78
CA THR A 305 23.31 -2.13 0.27
C THR A 305 24.11 -0.91 0.76
N PHE A 306 24.32 -0.81 2.08
CA PHE A 306 24.96 0.30 2.82
C PHE A 306 24.04 1.48 3.20
N ILE A 307 23.39 1.37 4.36
CA ILE A 307 23.65 2.10 5.63
C ILE A 307 23.15 1.23 6.78
#